data_AF-A0A0R1U1R9-F1
#
_entry.id   AF-A0A0R1U1R9-F1
#
_cell.length_a   1.000
_cell.length_b   1.000
_cell.length_c   1.000
_cell.angle_alpha   90.00
_cell.angle_beta   90.00
_cell.angle_gamma   90.00
#
_symmetry.space_group_name_H-M   'P 1'
#
loop_
_entity.id
_entity.type
_entity.pdbx_description
1 polymer ?
#
loop_
_entity_poly.entity_id
_entity_poly.type
_entity_poly.pdbx_seq_one_letter_code
_entity_poly.pdbx_strand_id
1 'polypeptide(L)'
;MSPYRAQTVPEFLMTMRKQHDAILRRAKLRQAQLKKQQLVTKTAILNESKRPQLSGATKEHYQLQNLRIDYQFNVHKLRVELNLDEKQFACQANLSLARVKEIEAGKALPTMEELLQLARISGKFIKFKFE
;
A
#
# COMPACT_ATOMS: atom_id res chain seq x y z
N MET A 1 -50.45 -1.01 40.91
CA MET A 1 -51.09 0.28 40.53
C MET A 1 -50.00 1.19 40.00
N SER A 2 -50.19 1.77 38.81
CA SER A 2 -49.18 2.57 38.11
C SER A 2 -49.20 4.02 38.63
N PRO A 3 -48.06 4.61 39.05
CA PRO A 3 -48.03 5.98 39.51
C PRO A 3 -47.80 6.94 38.33
N TYR A 4 -48.87 7.54 37.80
CA TYR A 4 -48.74 8.71 36.92
C TYR A 4 -48.90 9.99 37.74
N ARG A 5 -47.77 10.65 38.04
CA ARG A 5 -47.76 12.00 38.62
C ARG A 5 -48.02 13.02 37.51
N ALA A 6 -49.12 13.77 37.60
CA ALA A 6 -49.43 14.85 36.66
C ALA A 6 -48.40 15.99 36.80
N GLN A 7 -47.80 16.41 35.69
CA GLN A 7 -46.84 17.53 35.66
C GLN A 7 -47.59 18.86 35.70
N THR A 8 -47.01 19.85 36.38
CA THR A 8 -47.55 21.22 36.38
C THR A 8 -47.19 21.95 35.07
N VAL A 9 -48.00 22.92 34.66
CA VAL A 9 -47.77 23.70 33.42
C VAL A 9 -46.36 24.34 33.39
N PRO A 10 -45.82 24.91 34.48
CA PRO A 10 -44.45 25.44 34.49
C PRO A 10 -43.37 24.36 34.29
N GLU A 11 -43.53 23.17 34.87
CA GLU A 11 -42.62 22.05 34.67
C GLU A 11 -42.63 21.57 33.22
N PHE A 12 -43.81 21.51 32.59
CA PHE A 12 -43.96 21.17 31.18
C PHE A 12 -43.26 22.18 30.26
N LEU A 13 -43.44 23.48 30.49
CA LEU A 13 -42.76 24.52 29.69
C LEU A 13 -41.23 24.46 29.84
N MET A 14 -40.72 24.16 31.04
CA MET A 14 -39.29 23.98 31.29
C MET A 14 -38.71 22.74 30.60
N THR A 15 -39.43 21.61 30.60
CA THR A 15 -38.99 20.40 29.89
C THR A 15 -38.99 20.62 28.39
N MET A 16 -40.01 21.28 27.84
CA MET A 16 -40.07 21.66 26.43
C MET A 16 -38.90 22.57 26.02
N ARG A 17 -38.56 23.58 26.82
CA ARG A 17 -37.40 24.46 26.55
C ARG A 17 -36.07 23.68 26.57
N LYS A 18 -35.89 22.78 27.55
CA LYS A 18 -34.70 21.91 27.61
C LYS A 18 -34.59 20.98 26.41
N GLN A 19 -35.71 20.40 25.95
CA GLN A 19 -35.76 19.56 24.75
C GLN A 19 -35.43 20.37 23.49
N HIS A 20 -36.01 21.56 23.34
CA HIS A 20 -35.71 22.48 22.26
C HIS A 20 -34.23 22.85 22.20
N ASP A 21 -33.64 23.25 23.32
CA ASP A 21 -32.22 23.61 23.40
C ASP A 21 -31.31 22.41 23.10
N ALA A 22 -31.69 21.20 23.52
CA ALA A 22 -30.99 19.97 23.18
C ALA A 22 -31.03 19.67 21.67
N ILE A 23 -32.18 19.88 21.03
CA ILE A 23 -32.33 19.74 19.56
C ILE A 23 -31.42 20.73 18.83
N LEU A 24 -31.42 22.01 19.24
CA LEU A 24 -30.57 23.03 18.64
C LEU A 24 -29.07 22.72 18.81
N ARG A 25 -28.65 22.23 19.98
CA ARG A 25 -27.27 21.80 20.22
C ARG A 25 -26.88 20.63 19.32
N ARG A 26 -27.74 19.62 19.20
CA ARG A 26 -27.52 18.47 18.29
C ARG A 26 -27.43 18.91 16.83
N ALA A 27 -28.29 19.83 16.40
CA ALA A 27 -28.26 20.39 15.06
C ALA A 27 -26.93 21.11 14.78
N LYS A 28 -26.46 21.97 15.69
CA LYS A 28 -25.17 22.67 15.57
C LYS A 28 -23.98 21.70 15.50
N LEU A 29 -23.95 20.69 16.37
CA LEU A 29 -22.90 19.67 16.38
C LEU A 29 -22.88 18.89 15.07
N ARG A 30 -24.05 18.47 14.58
CA ARG A 30 -24.19 17.76 13.31
C ARG A 30 -23.74 18.62 12.13
N GLN A 31 -24.10 19.91 12.10
CA GLN A 31 -23.61 20.84 11.08
C GLN A 31 -22.08 21.01 11.12
N ALA A 32 -21.49 21.13 12.32
CA ALA A 32 -20.04 21.21 12.47
C ALA A 32 -19.33 19.92 11.99
N GLN A 33 -19.90 18.76 12.29
CA GLN A 33 -19.38 17.47 11.84
C GLN A 33 -19.47 17.32 10.32
N LEU A 34 -20.60 17.72 9.70
CA LEU A 34 -20.76 17.71 8.25
C LEU A 34 -19.75 18.64 7.57
N LYS A 35 -19.53 19.85 8.10
CA LYS A 35 -18.49 20.77 7.58
C LYS A 35 -17.09 20.15 7.67
N LYS A 36 -16.75 19.49 8.78
CA LYS A 36 -15.48 18.76 8.94
C LYS A 36 -15.34 17.64 7.90
N GLN A 37 -16.39 16.84 7.70
CA GLN A 37 -16.38 15.77 6.69
C GLN A 37 -16.21 16.33 5.28
N GLN A 38 -16.89 17.42 4.93
CA GLN A 38 -16.75 18.11 3.64
C GLN A 38 -15.34 18.69 3.43
N LEU A 39 -14.71 19.21 4.49
CA LEU A 39 -13.32 19.68 4.42
C LEU A 39 -12.36 18.51 4.19
N VAL A 40 -12.52 17.41 4.92
CA VAL A 40 -11.70 16.19 4.75
C VAL A 40 -11.83 15.64 3.33
N THR A 41 -13.05 15.52 2.80
CA THR A 41 -13.26 15.06 1.42
C THR A 41 -12.68 16.05 0.40
N LYS A 42 -12.89 17.36 0.57
CA LYS A 42 -12.27 18.37 -0.31
C LYS A 42 -10.75 18.28 -0.30
N THR A 43 -10.12 18.09 0.86
CA THR A 43 -8.67 17.93 0.96
C THR A 43 -8.18 16.62 0.33
N ALA A 44 -8.92 15.53 0.47
CA ALA A 44 -8.59 14.25 -0.18
C ALA A 44 -8.63 14.38 -1.70
N ILE A 45 -9.69 14.98 -2.25
CA ILE A 45 -9.85 15.22 -3.69
C ILE A 45 -8.73 16.13 -4.22
N LEU A 46 -8.40 17.22 -3.51
CA LEU A 46 -7.28 18.10 -3.88
C LEU A 46 -5.94 17.37 -3.87
N ASN A 47 -5.71 16.46 -2.92
CA ASN A 47 -4.48 15.69 -2.85
C ASN A 47 -4.41 14.63 -3.96
N GLU A 48 -5.51 13.99 -4.32
CA GLU A 48 -5.57 13.09 -5.48
C GLU A 48 -5.31 13.83 -6.79
N SER A 49 -5.89 15.03 -6.95
CA SER A 49 -5.69 15.89 -8.12
C SER A 49 -4.24 16.37 -8.29
N LYS A 50 -3.49 16.44 -7.19
CA LYS A 50 -2.07 16.83 -7.17
C LYS A 50 -1.10 15.68 -7.39
N ARG A 51 -1.57 14.42 -7.40
CA ARG A 51 -0.68 13.30 -7.69
C ARG A 51 -0.23 13.40 -9.15
N PRO A 52 1.09 13.33 -9.42
CA PRO A 52 1.55 13.30 -10.80
C PRO A 52 0.92 12.09 -11.49
N GLN A 53 0.10 12.36 -12.51
CA GLN A 53 -0.41 11.31 -13.39
C GLN A 53 0.76 10.87 -14.27
N LEU A 54 1.45 9.82 -13.84
CA LEU A 54 2.47 9.19 -14.66
C LEU A 54 1.82 8.69 -15.95
N SER A 55 2.37 9.08 -17.10
CA SER A 55 1.94 8.51 -18.39
C SER A 55 2.16 6.99 -18.38
N GLY A 56 1.43 6.25 -19.24
CA GLY A 56 1.60 4.79 -19.35
C GLY A 56 3.06 4.38 -19.53
N ALA A 57 3.75 5.02 -20.48
CA ALA A 57 5.17 4.78 -20.76
C ALA A 57 6.08 5.11 -19.55
N THR A 58 5.77 6.17 -18.80
CA THR A 58 6.54 6.52 -17.60
C THR A 58 6.32 5.50 -16.47
N LYS A 59 5.09 4.99 -16.29
CA LYS A 59 4.81 3.92 -15.32
C LYS A 59 5.55 2.64 -15.66
N GLU A 60 5.49 2.20 -16.92
CA GLU A 60 6.19 1.01 -17.41
C GLU A 60 7.69 1.12 -17.21
N HIS A 61 8.27 2.29 -17.50
CA HIS A 61 9.69 2.54 -17.23
C HIS A 61 10.03 2.34 -15.75
N TYR A 62 9.28 2.96 -14.82
CA TYR A 62 9.54 2.79 -13.38
C TYR A 62 9.31 1.36 -12.90
N GLN A 63 8.30 0.66 -13.41
CA GLN A 63 8.06 -0.75 -13.09
C GLN A 63 9.25 -1.62 -13.48
N LEU A 64 9.75 -1.44 -14.70
CA LEU A 64 10.89 -2.20 -15.20
C LEU A 64 12.19 -1.87 -14.43
N GLN A 65 12.41 -0.60 -14.07
CA GLN A 65 13.56 -0.20 -13.26
C GLN A 65 13.50 -0.78 -11.84
N ASN A 66 12.33 -0.73 -11.20
CA ASN A 66 12.16 -1.33 -9.87
C ASN A 66 12.43 -2.84 -9.93
N LEU A 67 11.93 -3.51 -10.96
CA LEU A 67 12.17 -4.93 -11.14
C LEU A 67 13.67 -5.26 -11.31
N ARG A 68 14.42 -4.42 -12.03
CA ARG A 68 15.88 -4.55 -12.17
C ARG A 68 16.61 -4.41 -10.84
N ILE A 69 16.21 -3.43 -10.03
CA ILE A 69 16.77 -3.21 -8.69
C ILE A 69 16.49 -4.42 -7.79
N ASP A 70 15.27 -4.94 -7.82
CA ASP A 70 14.87 -6.11 -7.03
C ASP A 70 15.70 -7.34 -7.40
N TYR A 71 15.84 -7.65 -8.69
CA TYR A 71 16.64 -8.79 -9.12
C TYR A 71 18.13 -8.60 -8.86
N GLN A 72 18.67 -7.39 -9.06
CA GLN A 72 20.04 -7.06 -8.69
C GLN A 72 20.32 -7.41 -7.23
N PHE A 73 19.47 -6.90 -6.32
CA PHE A 73 19.64 -7.14 -4.88
C PHE A 73 19.47 -8.63 -4.54
N ASN A 74 18.43 -9.28 -5.06
CA ASN A 74 18.10 -10.66 -4.72
C ASN A 74 19.14 -11.66 -5.22
N VAL A 75 19.68 -11.48 -6.42
CA VAL A 75 20.72 -12.37 -6.97
C VAL A 75 22.03 -12.20 -6.22
N HIS A 76 22.44 -10.95 -5.96
CA HIS A 76 23.62 -10.66 -5.16
C HIS A 76 23.51 -11.26 -3.75
N LYS A 77 22.37 -11.02 -3.09
CA LYS A 77 22.08 -11.55 -1.75
C LYS A 77 22.14 -13.08 -1.75
N LEU A 78 21.54 -13.74 -2.74
CA LEU A 78 21.56 -15.19 -2.83
C LEU A 78 23.00 -15.72 -2.94
N ARG A 79 23.84 -15.12 -3.79
CA ARG A 79 25.24 -15.52 -3.93
C ARG A 79 26.01 -15.40 -2.61
N VAL A 80 25.80 -14.30 -1.88
CA VAL A 80 26.41 -14.06 -0.57
C VAL A 80 25.91 -15.08 0.46
N GLU A 81 24.60 -15.38 0.49
CA GLU A 81 24.02 -16.41 1.38
C GLU A 81 24.63 -17.80 1.16
N LEU A 82 24.99 -18.13 -0.09
CA LEU A 82 25.64 -19.39 -0.46
C LEU A 82 27.17 -19.38 -0.23
N ASN A 83 27.76 -18.24 0.18
CA ASN A 83 29.20 -18.06 0.34
C ASN A 83 30.02 -18.35 -0.94
N LEU A 84 29.51 -17.93 -2.10
CA LEU A 84 30.14 -18.18 -3.40
C LEU A 84 30.75 -16.89 -3.98
N ASP A 85 31.91 -17.03 -4.62
CA ASP A 85 32.39 -15.98 -5.52
C ASP A 85 31.57 -15.95 -6.83
N GLU A 86 31.74 -14.90 -7.63
CA GLU A 86 30.97 -14.74 -8.88
C GLU A 86 31.18 -15.91 -9.86
N LYS A 87 32.38 -16.50 -9.91
CA LYS A 87 32.72 -17.58 -10.85
C LYS A 87 32.09 -18.90 -10.41
N GLN A 88 32.19 -19.22 -9.13
CA GLN A 88 31.59 -20.38 -8.50
C GLN A 88 30.07 -20.32 -8.61
N PHE A 89 29.48 -19.16 -8.33
CA PHE A 89 28.05 -18.94 -8.44
C PHE A 89 27.57 -19.10 -9.88
N ALA A 90 28.25 -18.49 -10.85
CA ALA A 90 27.94 -18.65 -12.26
C ALA A 90 28.02 -20.13 -12.69
N CYS A 91 29.07 -20.84 -12.27
CA CYS A 91 29.26 -22.25 -12.58
C CYS A 91 28.13 -23.12 -11.99
N GLN A 92 27.79 -22.93 -10.72
CA GLN A 92 26.70 -23.69 -10.08
C GLN A 92 25.33 -23.38 -10.68
N ALA A 93 25.06 -22.11 -10.97
CA ALA A 93 23.82 -21.68 -11.59
C ALA A 93 23.73 -22.04 -13.08
N ASN A 94 24.78 -22.61 -13.69
CA ASN A 94 24.85 -22.83 -15.13
C ASN A 94 24.64 -21.54 -15.95
N LEU A 95 25.17 -20.43 -15.45
CA LEU A 95 25.15 -19.10 -16.07
C LEU A 95 26.57 -18.71 -16.50
N SER A 96 26.68 -17.83 -17.49
CA SER A 96 27.99 -17.23 -17.79
C SER A 96 28.35 -16.19 -16.73
N LEU A 97 29.66 -16.03 -16.44
CA LEU A 97 30.13 -15.01 -15.50
C LEU A 97 29.70 -13.60 -15.91
N ALA A 98 29.75 -13.29 -17.22
CA ALA A 98 29.31 -12.01 -17.75
C ALA A 98 27.82 -11.78 -17.45
N ARG A 99 26.99 -12.83 -17.60
CA ARG A 99 25.56 -12.75 -17.36
C ARG A 99 25.22 -12.49 -15.89
N VAL A 100 25.89 -13.18 -14.97
CA VAL A 100 25.75 -12.92 -13.52
C VAL A 100 26.11 -11.47 -13.21
N LYS A 101 27.20 -10.95 -13.76
CA LYS A 101 27.62 -9.56 -13.57
C LYS A 101 26.61 -8.55 -14.10
N GLU A 102 26.01 -8.81 -15.26
CA GLU A 102 24.97 -7.94 -15.81
C GLU A 102 23.74 -7.89 -14.91
N ILE A 103 23.33 -9.02 -14.34
CA ILE A 103 22.19 -9.10 -13.42
C ILE A 103 22.52 -8.41 -12.09
N GLU A 104 23.66 -8.69 -11.47
CA GLU A 104 24.10 -8.05 -10.21
C GLU A 104 24.44 -6.56 -10.38
N ALA A 105 24.72 -6.10 -11.59
CA ALA A 105 24.85 -4.68 -11.91
C ALA A 105 23.51 -4.00 -12.22
N GLY A 106 22.39 -4.73 -12.18
CA GLY A 106 21.07 -4.24 -12.57
C GLY A 106 21.00 -3.88 -14.06
N LYS A 107 21.93 -4.32 -14.90
CA LYS A 107 21.99 -4.04 -16.35
C LYS A 107 21.00 -4.89 -17.14
N ALA A 108 20.69 -6.08 -16.64
CA ALA A 108 19.77 -7.00 -17.28
C ALA A 108 18.81 -7.66 -16.27
N LEU A 109 17.60 -7.95 -16.73
CA LEU A 109 16.67 -8.82 -16.02
C LEU A 109 17.00 -10.28 -16.29
N PRO A 110 16.90 -11.17 -15.28
CA PRO A 110 17.00 -12.61 -15.49
C PRO A 110 15.79 -13.11 -16.29
N THR A 111 16.03 -14.07 -17.18
CA THR A 111 14.95 -14.79 -17.87
C THR A 111 14.31 -15.82 -16.95
N MET A 112 13.18 -16.38 -17.38
CA MET A 112 12.50 -17.44 -16.65
C MET A 112 13.41 -18.64 -16.35
N GLU A 113 14.17 -19.10 -17.36
CA GLU A 113 15.08 -20.25 -17.19
C GLU A 113 16.20 -19.93 -16.20
N GLU A 114 16.74 -18.71 -16.24
CA GLU A 114 17.78 -18.26 -15.31
C GLU A 114 17.24 -18.21 -13.88
N LEU A 115 15.98 -17.76 -13.68
CA LEU A 115 15.33 -17.82 -12.37
C LEU A 115 15.16 -19.26 -11.88
N LEU A 116 14.77 -20.20 -12.74
CA LEU A 116 14.66 -21.62 -12.40
C LEU A 116 16.02 -22.21 -11.99
N GLN A 117 17.10 -21.84 -12.69
CA GLN A 117 18.46 -22.26 -12.35
C GLN A 117 18.91 -21.72 -10.98
N LEU A 118 18.64 -20.44 -10.70
CA LEU A 118 18.92 -19.81 -9.41
C LEU A 118 18.11 -20.44 -8.27
N ALA A 119 16.87 -20.81 -8.53
CA ALA A 119 16.01 -21.52 -7.58
C ALA A 119 16.57 -22.91 -7.23
N ARG A 120 17.05 -23.66 -8.25
CA ARG A 120 17.65 -24.99 -8.07
C ARG A 120 18.85 -24.95 -7.12
N ILE A 121 19.79 -24.02 -7.32
CA ILE A 121 20.99 -23.94 -6.48
C ILE A 121 20.73 -23.41 -5.07
N SER A 122 19.66 -22.63 -4.89
CA SER A 122 19.29 -22.05 -3.60
C SER A 122 18.43 -22.97 -2.75
N GLY A 123 17.92 -24.07 -3.33
CA GLY A 123 16.90 -24.91 -2.69
C GLY A 123 15.57 -24.18 -2.45
N LYS A 124 15.35 -23.02 -3.11
CA LYS A 124 14.13 -22.22 -3.01
C LYS A 124 13.17 -22.60 -4.13
N PHE A 125 11.87 -22.40 -3.90
CA PHE A 125 10.83 -22.67 -4.89
C PHE A 125 10.30 -21.37 -5.49
N ILE A 126 10.00 -21.38 -6.79
CA ILE A 126 9.36 -20.27 -7.47
C ILE A 126 7.89 -20.58 -7.67
N LYS A 127 7.02 -19.61 -7.37
CA LYS A 127 5.59 -19.68 -7.62
C LYS A 127 5.21 -18.70 -8.72
N PHE A 128 4.69 -19.23 -9.82
CA PHE A 128 4.13 -18.43 -10.90
C PHE A 128 2.62 -18.29 -10.73
N LYS A 129 2.09 -17.12 -11.11
CA LYS A 129 0.66 -16.89 -11.30
C LYS A 129 0.49 -16.43 -12.73
N PHE A 130 -0.36 -17.12 -13.47
CA PHE A 130 -0.85 -16.64 -14.77
C PHE A 130 -2.15 -15.90 -14.48
N GLU A 131 -2.28 -14.69 -15.02
CA GLU A 131 -3.53 -13.91 -15.03
C GLU A 131 -4.40 -14.32 -16.22
#